data_AF-A0A947VTZ3-F1
#
_entry.id   AF-A0A947VTZ3-F1
#
_cell.length_a   1.000
_cell.length_b   1.000
_cell.length_c   1.000
_cell.angle_alpha   90.00
_cell.angle_beta   90.00
_cell.angle_gamma   90.00
#
_symmetry.space_group_name_H-M   'P 1'
#
loop_
_entity.id
_entity.type
_entity.pdbx_description
1 polymer ?
#
loop_
_entity_poly.entity_id
_entity_poly.type
_entity_poly.pdbx_seq_one_letter_code
_entity_poly.pdbx_strand_id
1 'polypeptide(L)'
;MKKNIAKKLTKRKQKISKKLKKRNWSEQAAPMLKASNIRYEVDGRLQGISHGGIGLIHMLAKKTGLLKEIDKQLELLKRHLPYHESDHVANMAYNILAGGTCLQDIELLRNDNAWLNALGAQIIP
;
A
#
# COMPACT_ATOMS: atom_id res chain seq x y z
N MET A 1 -20.06 -10.56 -21.55
CA MET A 1 -19.58 -9.33 -20.87
C MET A 1 -19.47 -8.19 -21.88
N LYS A 2 -20.00 -6.98 -21.61
CA LYS A 2 -19.94 -5.85 -22.56
C LYS A 2 -18.48 -5.49 -22.92
N LYS A 3 -18.14 -5.33 -24.21
CA LYS A 3 -16.75 -5.07 -24.70
C LYS A 3 -16.03 -3.93 -23.95
N ASN A 4 -16.76 -2.88 -23.56
CA ASN A 4 -16.22 -1.75 -22.80
C ASN A 4 -15.76 -2.12 -21.38
N ILE A 5 -16.46 -3.04 -20.71
CA ILE A 5 -16.09 -3.51 -19.37
C ILE A 5 -14.81 -4.36 -19.47
N ALA A 6 -14.73 -5.25 -20.46
CA ALA A 6 -13.54 -6.05 -20.72
C ALA A 6 -12.30 -5.17 -20.95
N LYS A 7 -12.42 -4.15 -21.81
CA LYS A 7 -11.33 -3.20 -22.07
C LYS A 7 -10.88 -2.45 -20.81
N LYS A 8 -11.81 -2.06 -19.92
CA LYS A 8 -11.47 -1.42 -18.64
C LYS A 8 -10.73 -2.38 -17.70
N LEU A 9 -11.19 -3.63 -17.59
CA LEU A 9 -10.54 -4.65 -16.76
C LEU A 9 -9.13 -4.98 -17.25
N THR A 10 -8.94 -5.15 -18.56
CA THR A 10 -7.61 -5.40 -19.15
C THR A 10 -6.64 -4.25 -18.88
N LYS A 11 -7.10 -3.00 -19.04
CA LYS A 11 -6.29 -1.82 -18.71
C LYS A 11 -5.90 -1.79 -17.22
N ARG A 12 -6.82 -2.15 -16.31
CA ARG A 12 -6.52 -2.23 -14.87
C ARG A 12 -5.47 -3.31 -14.57
N LYS A 13 -5.65 -4.52 -15.12
CA LYS A 13 -4.68 -5.61 -14.99
C LYS A 13 -3.30 -5.22 -15.51
N GLN A 14 -3.23 -4.55 -16.67
CA GLN A 14 -1.97 -4.04 -17.20
C GLN A 14 -1.31 -2.98 -16.31
N LYS A 15 -2.08 -2.07 -15.71
CA LYS A 15 -1.55 -1.08 -14.76
C LYS A 15 -0.95 -1.75 -13.51
N ILE A 16 -1.68 -2.69 -12.92
CA ILE A 16 -1.21 -3.46 -11.75
C ILE A 16 0.07 -4.21 -12.11
N SER A 17 0.05 -4.97 -13.22
CA SER A 17 1.20 -5.73 -13.69
C SER A 17 2.43 -4.84 -13.93
N LYS A 18 2.27 -3.66 -14.53
CA LYS A 18 3.37 -2.69 -14.71
C LYS A 18 3.91 -2.16 -13.38
N LYS A 19 3.05 -1.97 -12.38
CA LYS A 19 3.42 -1.46 -11.06
C LYS A 19 4.15 -2.54 -10.24
N LEU A 20 3.70 -3.78 -10.32
CA LEU A 20 4.26 -4.96 -9.65
C LEU A 20 5.46 -5.60 -10.37
N LYS A 21 5.91 -5.05 -11.51
CA LYS A 21 7.12 -5.57 -12.18
C LYS A 21 8.29 -5.57 -11.19
N LYS A 22 9.03 -6.68 -11.14
CA LYS A 22 10.28 -6.77 -10.38
C LYS A 22 11.22 -5.65 -10.83
N ARG A 23 11.80 -4.97 -9.85
CA ARG A 23 12.76 -3.88 -10.05
C ARG A 23 13.93 -4.10 -9.12
N ASN A 24 15.12 -3.73 -9.59
CA ASN A 24 16.27 -3.58 -8.73
C ASN A 24 16.12 -2.25 -8.00
N TRP A 25 15.64 -2.31 -6.77
CA TRP A 25 15.51 -1.13 -5.92
C TRP A 25 16.90 -0.67 -5.50
N SER A 26 17.10 0.64 -5.42
CA SER A 26 18.21 1.24 -4.68
C SER A 26 17.83 1.29 -3.20
N GLU A 27 18.83 1.47 -2.34
CA GLU A 27 18.59 1.66 -0.91
C GLU A 27 17.72 2.89 -0.67
N GLN A 28 16.67 2.72 0.13
CA GLN A 28 15.71 3.78 0.42
C GLN A 28 16.05 4.44 1.75
N ALA A 29 16.23 5.75 1.74
CA ALA A 29 16.47 6.54 2.96
C ALA A 29 15.21 6.77 3.82
N ALA A 30 14.03 6.44 3.29
CA ALA A 30 12.76 6.62 3.97
C ALA A 30 11.81 5.45 3.65
N PRO A 31 10.83 5.16 4.54
CA PRO A 31 9.83 4.12 4.32
C PRO A 31 9.05 4.28 2.99
N MET A 32 8.67 3.16 2.40
CA MET A 32 7.89 3.09 1.16
C MET A 32 6.48 3.64 1.34
N LEU A 33 5.87 3.38 2.51
CA LEU A 33 4.56 3.89 2.85
C LEU A 33 4.69 5.37 3.26
N LYS A 34 4.11 6.28 2.45
CA LYS A 34 4.27 7.73 2.64
C LYS A 34 3.01 8.43 3.13
N ALA A 35 1.83 7.91 2.78
CA ALA A 35 0.53 8.60 2.83
C ALA A 35 0.64 10.07 2.40
N SER A 36 0.89 10.31 1.12
CA SER A 36 0.79 11.65 0.56
C SER A 36 -0.44 11.78 -0.34
N ASN A 37 -1.23 12.83 -0.06
CA ASN A 37 -2.28 13.36 -0.93
C ASN A 37 -3.53 12.47 -1.12
N ILE A 38 -4.09 11.96 -0.03
CA ILE A 38 -5.36 11.22 -0.08
C ILE A 38 -6.50 12.20 -0.33
N ARG A 39 -6.98 12.25 -1.57
CA ARG A 39 -8.21 12.96 -1.92
C ARG A 39 -9.38 12.02 -1.73
N TYR A 40 -10.17 12.28 -0.70
CA TYR A 40 -11.44 11.61 -0.48
C TYR A 40 -12.50 12.28 -1.36
N GLU A 41 -13.07 11.52 -2.29
CA GLU A 41 -14.11 11.99 -3.20
C GLU A 41 -15.21 10.94 -3.29
N VAL A 42 -16.47 11.39 -3.32
CA VAL A 42 -17.66 10.51 -3.27
C VAL A 42 -18.23 10.22 -4.66
N ASP A 43 -17.62 10.73 -5.74
CA ASP A 43 -18.06 10.46 -7.10
C ASP A 43 -17.63 9.04 -7.56
N GLY A 44 -18.60 8.22 -7.97
CA GLY A 44 -18.42 6.83 -8.44
C GLY A 44 -17.58 6.67 -9.73
N ARG A 45 -17.01 7.77 -10.24
CA ARG A 45 -16.02 7.76 -11.33
C ARG A 45 -14.62 7.36 -10.85
N LEU A 46 -14.33 7.53 -9.55
CA LEU A 46 -13.04 7.22 -8.94
C LEU A 46 -13.03 5.82 -8.31
N GLN A 47 -11.82 5.27 -8.11
CA GLN A 47 -11.66 3.93 -7.53
C GLN A 47 -11.95 4.00 -6.02
N GLY A 48 -13.09 3.47 -5.60
CA GLY A 48 -13.40 3.27 -4.18
C GLY A 48 -12.70 2.03 -3.61
N ILE A 49 -12.32 2.11 -2.34
CA ILE A 49 -11.89 0.97 -1.52
C ILE A 49 -12.89 0.79 -0.37
N SER A 50 -13.18 -0.45 0.01
CA SER A 50 -13.99 -0.76 1.20
C SER A 50 -13.36 -0.18 2.48
N HIS A 51 -12.03 -0.07 2.51
CA HIS A 51 -11.25 0.40 3.65
C HIS A 51 -10.71 1.83 3.44
N GLY A 52 -11.58 2.77 3.07
CA GLY A 52 -11.21 4.17 2.76
C GLY A 52 -10.37 4.87 3.84
N GLY A 53 -10.60 4.52 5.11
CA GLY A 53 -9.88 5.10 6.25
C GLY A 53 -8.40 4.72 6.35
N ILE A 54 -7.90 3.76 5.57
CA ILE A 54 -6.53 3.27 5.75
C ILE A 54 -5.46 4.34 5.58
N GLY A 55 -5.68 5.26 4.63
CA GLY A 55 -4.78 6.39 4.43
C GLY A 55 -4.75 7.32 5.65
N LEU A 56 -5.89 7.58 6.30
CA LEU A 56 -5.96 8.35 7.55
C LEU A 56 -5.24 7.64 8.70
N ILE A 57 -5.42 6.32 8.83
CA ILE A 57 -4.76 5.51 9.86
C ILE A 57 -3.24 5.57 9.68
N HIS A 58 -2.76 5.44 8.44
CA HIS A 58 -1.33 5.56 8.15
C HIS A 58 -0.80 6.98 8.44
N MET A 59 -1.56 8.02 8.07
CA MET A 59 -1.20 9.40 8.44
C MET A 59 -1.16 9.61 9.95
N LEU A 60 -2.09 9.02 10.70
CA LEU A 60 -2.10 9.09 12.16
C LEU A 60 -0.81 8.45 12.72
N ALA A 61 -0.51 7.21 12.34
CA ALA A 61 0.70 6.51 12.78
C ALA A 61 1.98 7.27 12.44
N LYS A 62 2.01 7.94 11.28
CA LYS A 62 3.12 8.80 10.89
C LYS A 62 3.22 10.08 11.74
N LYS A 63 2.09 10.75 12.02
CA LYS A 63 2.04 12.00 12.79
C LYS A 63 2.31 11.79 14.28
N THR A 64 1.93 10.66 14.85
CA THR A 64 2.25 10.31 16.24
C THR A 64 3.71 9.91 16.43
N GLY A 65 4.45 9.69 15.33
CA GLY A 65 5.83 9.21 15.39
C GLY A 65 5.95 7.70 15.58
N LEU A 66 4.84 6.95 15.62
CA LEU A 66 4.83 5.50 15.83
C LEU A 66 5.74 4.77 14.82
N LEU A 67 5.62 5.10 13.53
CA LEU A 67 6.44 4.45 12.50
C LEU A 67 7.94 4.73 12.70
N LYS A 68 8.29 5.96 13.09
CA LYS A 68 9.69 6.33 13.37
C LYS A 68 10.24 5.60 14.59
N GLU A 69 9.42 5.43 15.63
CA GLU A 69 9.85 4.70 16.82
C GLU A 69 10.04 3.21 16.52
N ILE A 70 9.20 2.63 15.65
CA ILE A 70 9.39 1.25 15.17
C ILE A 70 10.72 1.11 14.44
N ASP A 71 11.01 1.99 13.48
CA ASP A 71 12.28 1.97 12.73
C ASP A 71 13.51 2.20 13.63
N LYS A 72 13.34 2.89 14.77
CA LYS A 72 14.41 3.13 15.74
C LYS A 72 14.65 1.93 16.67
N GLN A 73 13.58 1.21 17.04
CA GLN A 73 13.63 0.10 17.99
C GLN A 73 13.92 -1.24 17.31
N LEU A 74 13.64 -1.36 16.00
CA LEU A 74 13.83 -2.57 15.22
C LEU A 74 14.86 -2.34 14.12
N GLU A 75 16.01 -3.00 14.22
CA GLU A 75 17.02 -3.08 13.17
C GLU A 75 17.16 -4.54 12.72
N LEU A 76 16.27 -4.97 11.82
CA LEU A 76 16.19 -6.37 11.35
C LEU A 76 16.74 -6.51 9.93
N LEU A 77 16.52 -5.50 9.09
CA LEU A 77 16.92 -5.49 7.71
C LEU A 77 18.37 -5.02 7.58
N LYS A 78 19.20 -5.82 6.89
CA LYS A 78 20.58 -5.44 6.57
C LYS A 78 20.67 -4.31 5.54
N ARG A 79 19.62 -4.15 4.72
CA ARG A 79 19.51 -3.16 3.64
C ARG A 79 18.03 -2.83 3.42
N HIS A 80 17.72 -1.56 3.21
CA HIS A 80 16.35 -1.10 2.98
C HIS A 80 16.00 -1.09 1.49
N LEU A 81 15.62 -2.26 0.96
CA LEU A 81 15.41 -2.51 -0.47
C LEU A 81 14.04 -3.17 -0.77
N PRO A 82 12.94 -2.41 -0.92
CA PRO A 82 12.78 -0.97 -0.73
C PRO A 82 12.14 -0.57 0.61
N TYR A 83 12.03 -1.51 1.55
CA TYR A 83 11.22 -1.35 2.76
C TYR A 83 12.08 -1.06 3.98
N HIS A 84 11.45 -0.37 4.93
CA HIS A 84 11.90 -0.25 6.32
C HIS A 84 11.07 -1.18 7.22
N GLU A 85 11.51 -1.44 8.44
CA GLU A 85 10.83 -2.28 9.42
C GLU A 85 9.40 -1.81 9.67
N SER A 86 9.18 -0.50 9.77
CA SER A 86 7.86 0.09 9.93
C SER A 86 6.93 -0.21 8.77
N ASP A 87 7.43 -0.32 7.53
CA ASP A 87 6.60 -0.71 6.38
C ASP A 87 6.06 -2.14 6.54
N HIS A 88 6.90 -3.06 7.03
CA HIS A 88 6.51 -4.45 7.26
C HIS A 88 5.48 -4.55 8.38
N VAL A 89 5.74 -3.91 9.52
CA VAL A 89 4.85 -3.92 10.68
C VAL A 89 3.51 -3.26 10.34
N ALA A 90 3.56 -2.09 9.69
CA ALA A 90 2.35 -1.40 9.25
C ALA A 90 1.55 -2.25 8.27
N ASN A 91 2.19 -2.91 7.31
CA ASN A 91 1.49 -3.75 6.33
C ASN A 91 0.76 -4.93 6.99
N MET A 92 1.38 -5.60 7.97
CA MET A 92 0.72 -6.66 8.74
C MET A 92 -0.47 -6.13 9.56
N ALA A 93 -0.30 -5.00 10.26
CA ALA A 93 -1.40 -4.38 11.01
C ALA A 93 -2.55 -3.96 10.10
N TYR A 94 -2.23 -3.39 8.93
CA TYR A 94 -3.21 -2.93 7.95
C TYR A 94 -3.96 -4.08 7.29
N ASN A 95 -3.31 -5.23 7.09
CA ASN A 95 -3.99 -6.45 6.67
C ASN A 95 -5.10 -6.84 7.64
N ILE A 96 -4.82 -6.84 8.95
CA ILE A 96 -5.80 -7.15 10.00
C ILE A 96 -6.93 -6.12 10.01
N LEU A 97 -6.60 -4.82 9.94
CA LEU A 97 -7.60 -3.74 9.89
C LEU A 97 -8.48 -3.79 8.63
N ALA A 98 -7.97 -4.38 7.54
CA ALA A 98 -8.72 -4.65 6.32
C ALA A 98 -9.51 -5.97 6.36
N GLY A 99 -9.59 -6.62 7.53
CA GLY A 99 -10.31 -7.89 7.72
C GLY A 99 -9.53 -9.14 7.30
N GLY A 100 -8.24 -9.01 6.99
CA GLY A 100 -7.35 -10.13 6.73
C GLY A 100 -7.15 -10.99 7.97
N THR A 101 -7.09 -12.30 7.76
CA THR A 101 -6.95 -13.30 8.84
C THR A 101 -5.62 -14.05 8.76
N CYS A 102 -4.95 -13.97 7.60
CA CYS A 102 -3.65 -14.58 7.37
C CYS A 102 -2.74 -13.68 6.52
N LEU A 103 -1.45 -14.00 6.45
CA LEU A 103 -0.47 -13.22 5.68
C LEU A 103 -0.73 -13.29 4.17
N GLN A 104 -1.33 -14.37 3.69
CA GLN A 104 -1.67 -14.56 2.28
C GLN A 104 -2.70 -13.53 1.80
N ASP A 105 -3.54 -13.02 2.70
CA ASP A 105 -4.55 -12.00 2.38
C ASP A 105 -3.91 -10.68 1.93
N ILE A 106 -2.64 -10.43 2.30
CA ILE A 106 -1.85 -9.28 1.82
C ILE A 106 -1.77 -9.26 0.30
N GLU A 107 -1.79 -10.42 -0.37
CA GLU A 107 -1.73 -10.48 -1.83
C GLU A 107 -2.95 -9.81 -2.49
N LEU A 108 -4.12 -9.84 -1.83
CA LEU A 108 -5.30 -9.11 -2.29
C LEU A 108 -5.03 -7.59 -2.28
N LEU A 109 -4.41 -7.10 -1.21
CA LEU A 109 -4.06 -5.68 -1.03
C LEU A 109 -2.94 -5.25 -1.97
N ARG A 110 -1.97 -6.12 -2.25
CA ARG A 110 -0.85 -5.87 -3.17
C ARG A 110 -1.32 -5.69 -4.62
N ASN A 111 -2.41 -6.38 -4.99
CA ASN A 111 -3.04 -6.25 -6.30
C ASN A 111 -4.11 -5.14 -6.36
N ASP A 112 -4.43 -4.48 -5.25
CA ASP A 112 -5.38 -3.38 -5.23
C ASP A 112 -4.68 -2.03 -5.47
N ASN A 113 -4.88 -1.46 -6.66
CA ASN A 113 -4.35 -0.14 -7.00
C ASN A 113 -4.84 0.96 -6.06
N ALA A 114 -6.09 0.91 -5.63
CA ALA A 114 -6.68 1.97 -4.84
C ALA A 114 -6.16 1.91 -3.41
N TRP A 115 -5.89 0.72 -2.88
CA TRP A 115 -5.13 0.51 -1.64
C TRP A 115 -3.72 1.11 -1.72
N LEU A 116 -2.96 0.74 -2.75
CA LEU A 116 -1.61 1.27 -2.96
C LEU A 116 -1.61 2.80 -3.09
N ASN A 117 -2.60 3.36 -3.77
CA ASN A 117 -2.74 4.81 -3.92
C ASN A 117 -3.09 5.48 -2.58
N ALA A 118 -3.96 4.88 -1.77
CA ALA A 118 -4.30 5.40 -0.45
C ALA A 118 -3.10 5.45 0.51
N LEU A 119 -2.19 4.47 0.42
CA LEU A 119 -0.94 4.46 1.18
C LEU A 119 0.19 5.32 0.56
N GLY A 120 -0.03 5.85 -0.66
CA GLY A 120 1.02 6.54 -1.43
C GLY A 120 2.18 5.62 -1.82
N ALA A 121 1.92 4.31 -1.92
CA ALA A 121 2.93 3.27 -2.11
C ALA A 121 3.00 2.79 -3.56
N GLN A 122 4.21 2.42 -3.99
CA GLN A 122 4.40 1.72 -5.27
C GLN A 122 4.12 0.22 -5.13
N ILE A 123 4.54 -0.36 -4.01
CA ILE A 123 4.39 -1.76 -3.66
C ILE A 123 4.35 -1.87 -2.14
N ILE A 124 3.72 -2.92 -1.63
CA ILE A 124 3.70 -3.25 -0.20
C ILE A 124 4.46 -4.56 0.04
N PRO A 125 5.09 -4.71 1.22
CA PRO A 125 5.81 -5.92 1.60
C PRO A 125 5.04 -7.22 1.42
#